data_AF-Q0J1V3-F1
#
_entry.id   AF-Q0J1V3-F1
#
_cell.length_a   1.000
_cell.length_b   1.000
_cell.length_c   1.000
_cell.angle_alpha   90.00
_cell.angle_beta   90.00
_cell.angle_gamma   90.00
#
_symmetry.space_group_name_H-M   'P 1'
#
loop_
_entity.id
_entity.type
_entity.pdbx_description
1 polymer ?
#
loop_
_entity_poly.entity_id
_entity_poly.type
_entity_poly.pdbx_seq_one_letter_code
_entity_poly.pdbx_strand_id
1 'polypeptide(L)'
;LNCFITWSYPCRYSTFCSYPPEMVKEMPKKVLVKEVQRLQLALGEQTKMAKLSQQQCDKLKNEQILCRICFERDICIVLLPCRHYVLCEACSDKCRSCPICRVSIENKLPVCDAMSSADSISDTV
;
A
#
# COMPACT_ATOMS: atom_id res chain seq x y z
N LEU A 1 8.42 33.30 8.61
CA LEU A 1 8.24 34.05 7.35
C LEU A 1 9.36 33.63 6.41
N ASN A 2 9.05 33.20 5.20
CA ASN A 2 9.93 32.61 4.17
C ASN A 2 10.18 31.08 4.25
N CYS A 3 9.13 30.29 4.01
CA CYS A 3 9.31 28.99 3.37
C CYS A 3 9.42 29.19 1.85
N PHE A 4 10.65 29.42 1.37
CA PHE A 4 11.03 29.20 -0.02
C PHE A 4 10.95 27.69 -0.28
N ILE A 5 9.78 27.19 -0.65
CA ILE A 5 9.68 25.87 -1.28
C ILE A 5 10.20 26.06 -2.70
N THR A 6 11.47 25.69 -2.91
CA THR A 6 12.11 25.69 -4.22
C THR A 6 11.34 24.75 -5.16
N TRP A 7 10.75 25.38 -6.19
CA TRP A 7 10.00 24.80 -7.29
C TRP A 7 10.90 23.94 -8.21
N SER A 8 11.26 22.73 -7.78
CA SER A 8 12.06 21.83 -8.63
C SER A 8 11.61 20.38 -8.63
N TYR A 9 10.38 20.10 -8.20
CA TYR A 9 9.73 18.84 -8.55
C TYR A 9 8.84 19.04 -9.77
N PRO A 10 8.95 18.21 -10.83
CA PRO A 10 8.01 18.23 -11.93
C PRO A 10 6.68 17.67 -11.42
N CYS A 11 5.88 18.53 -10.79
CA CYS A 11 4.50 18.22 -10.50
C CYS A 11 3.78 18.08 -11.85
N ARG A 12 3.35 16.86 -12.19
CA ARG A 12 2.68 16.53 -13.47
C ARG A 12 1.34 17.25 -13.65
N TYR A 13 0.93 18.07 -12.68
CA TYR A 13 -0.27 18.88 -12.72
C TYR A 13 0.13 20.33 -12.42
N SER A 14 0.31 21.15 -13.46
CA SER A 14 0.55 22.59 -13.31
C SER A 14 -0.69 23.24 -12.70
N THR A 15 -0.73 23.46 -11.39
CA THR A 15 -1.79 24.25 -10.75
C THR A 15 -1.48 25.74 -10.89
N PHE A 16 -2.47 26.61 -10.61
CA PHE A 16 -2.25 28.06 -10.49
C PHE A 16 -1.21 28.45 -9.42
N CYS A 17 -0.68 27.51 -8.63
CA CYS A 17 0.38 27.78 -7.65
C CYS A 17 1.61 28.47 -8.25
N SER A 18 1.81 28.41 -9.58
CA SER A 18 2.90 29.12 -10.27
C SER A 18 2.63 30.63 -10.48
N TYR A 19 1.42 31.11 -10.19
CA TYR A 19 1.01 32.50 -10.31
C TYR A 19 0.78 33.13 -8.93
N PRO A 20 1.32 34.33 -8.66
CA PRO A 20 0.98 35.10 -7.47
C PRO A 20 -0.55 35.26 -7.32
N PRO A 21 -1.11 35.20 -6.10
CA PRO A 21 -2.54 35.35 -5.87
C PRO A 21 -3.13 36.62 -6.49
N GLU A 22 -2.36 37.71 -6.52
CA GLU A 22 -2.74 39.00 -7.12
C GLU A 22 -3.00 38.84 -8.63
N MET A 23 -2.14 38.12 -9.33
CA MET A 23 -2.31 37.85 -10.75
C MET A 23 -3.55 37.00 -11.03
N VAL A 24 -3.79 35.98 -10.19
CA VAL A 24 -4.95 35.08 -10.34
C VAL A 24 -6.27 35.85 -10.15
N LYS A 25 -6.31 36.83 -9.23
CA LYS A 25 -7.49 37.68 -9.00
C LYS A 25 -7.84 38.55 -10.21
N GLU A 26 -6.84 39.03 -10.94
CA GLU A 26 -7.01 39.84 -12.14
C GLU A 26 -7.32 39.03 -13.42
N MET A 27 -7.30 37.68 -13.33
CA MET A 27 -7.56 36.84 -14.49
C MET A 27 -9.03 36.92 -14.95
N PRO A 28 -9.30 36.86 -16.26
CA PRO A 28 -10.67 36.81 -16.75
C PRO A 28 -11.40 35.58 -16.21
N LYS A 29 -12.65 35.75 -15.73
CA LYS A 29 -13.49 34.65 -15.21
C LYS A 29 -13.57 33.44 -16.13
N LYS A 30 -13.60 33.66 -17.45
CA LYS A 30 -13.60 32.58 -18.46
C LYS A 30 -12.37 31.69 -18.38
N VAL A 31 -11.20 32.24 -18.02
CA VAL A 31 -9.96 31.48 -17.84
C VAL A 31 -10.00 30.72 -16.52
N LEU A 32 -10.43 31.36 -15.44
CA LEU A 32 -10.59 30.70 -14.14
C LEU A 32 -11.54 29.51 -14.20
N VAL A 33 -12.69 29.64 -14.86
CA VAL A 33 -13.67 28.54 -15.03
C VAL A 33 -13.04 27.36 -15.78
N LYS A 34 -12.30 27.61 -16.87
CA LYS A 34 -11.62 26.55 -17.63
C LYS A 34 -10.58 25.82 -16.79
N GLU A 35 -9.83 26.56 -15.98
CA GLU A 35 -8.79 25.95 -15.15
C GLU A 35 -9.39 25.16 -13.98
N VAL A 36 -10.44 25.67 -13.34
CA VAL A 36 -11.19 24.91 -12.31
C VAL A 36 -11.75 23.62 -12.91
N GLN A 37 -12.32 23.68 -14.11
CA GLN A 37 -12.81 22.48 -14.81
C GLN A 37 -11.68 21.48 -15.08
N ARG A 38 -10.51 21.95 -15.52
CA ARG A 38 -9.32 21.11 -15.73
C ARG A 38 -8.85 20.45 -14.42
N LEU A 39 -8.81 21.22 -13.32
CA LEU A 39 -8.41 20.72 -12.01
C LEU A 39 -9.41 19.70 -11.44
N GLN A 40 -10.72 19.91 -11.64
CA GLN A 40 -11.76 18.96 -11.24
C GLN A 40 -11.62 17.63 -11.99
N LEU A 41 -11.35 17.67 -13.30
CA LEU A 41 -11.09 16.47 -14.09
C LEU A 41 -9.85 15.73 -13.59
N ALA A 42 -8.74 16.44 -13.39
CA ALA A 42 -7.51 15.87 -12.87
C ALA A 42 -7.69 15.26 -11.47
N LEU A 43 -8.44 15.92 -10.58
CA LEU A 43 -8.77 15.40 -9.26
C LEU A 43 -9.62 14.13 -9.36
N GLY A 44 -10.62 14.09 -10.25
CA GLY A 44 -11.44 12.89 -10.49
C GLY A 44 -10.61 11.69 -10.96
N GLU A 45 -9.65 11.92 -11.85
CA GLU A 45 -8.70 10.89 -12.29
C GLU A 45 -7.79 10.41 -11.14
N GLN A 46 -7.25 11.34 -10.35
CA GLN A 46 -6.42 11.00 -9.19
C GLN A 46 -7.19 10.18 -8.15
N THR A 47 -8.41 10.57 -7.80
CA THR A 47 -9.26 9.82 -6.87
C THR A 47 -9.56 8.41 -7.39
N LYS A 48 -9.81 8.27 -8.69
CA LYS A 48 -9.99 6.95 -9.32
C LYS A 48 -8.73 6.09 -9.22
N MET A 49 -7.55 6.66 -9.48
CA MET A 49 -6.27 5.95 -9.35
C MET A 49 -6.00 5.53 -7.91
N ALA A 50 -6.22 6.43 -6.94
CA ALA A 50 -6.06 6.13 -5.51
C ALA A 50 -6.98 4.99 -5.07
N LYS A 51 -8.26 5.01 -5.50
CA LYS A 51 -9.22 3.93 -5.21
C LYS A 51 -8.79 2.58 -5.79
N LEU A 52 -8.32 2.56 -7.04
CA LEU A 52 -7.81 1.33 -7.67
C LEU A 52 -6.58 0.80 -6.94
N SER A 53 -5.64 1.68 -6.56
CA SER A 53 -4.46 1.31 -5.79
C SER A 53 -4.84 0.74 -4.42
N GLN A 54 -5.81 1.35 -3.73
CA GLN A 54 -6.29 0.87 -2.44
C GLN A 54 -6.90 -0.53 -2.58
N GLN A 55 -7.76 -0.74 -3.58
CA GLN A 55 -8.36 -2.06 -3.85
C GLN A 55 -7.31 -3.14 -4.15
N GLN A 56 -6.23 -2.79 -4.84
CA GLN A 56 -5.12 -3.71 -5.09
C GLN A 56 -4.38 -4.05 -3.78
N CYS A 57 -4.08 -3.05 -2.95
CA CYS A 57 -3.47 -3.28 -1.63
C CYS A 57 -4.35 -4.16 -0.74
N ASP A 58 -5.66 -3.89 -0.67
CA ASP A 58 -6.59 -4.67 0.14
C ASP A 58 -6.70 -6.10 -0.37
N LYS A 59 -6.71 -6.31 -1.68
CA LYS A 59 -6.68 -7.64 -2.28
C LYS A 59 -5.41 -8.40 -1.85
N LEU A 60 -4.23 -7.80 -1.98
CA LEU A 60 -2.96 -8.42 -1.60
C LEU A 60 -2.87 -8.70 -0.09
N LYS A 61 -3.40 -7.80 0.75
CA LYS A 61 -3.47 -8.01 2.20
C LYS A 61 -4.39 -9.18 2.58
N ASN A 62 -5.47 -9.37 1.82
CA ASN A 62 -6.45 -10.43 2.06
C ASN A 62 -6.11 -11.75 1.35
N GLU A 63 -5.06 -11.78 0.53
CA GLU A 63 -4.57 -13.01 -0.09
C GLU A 63 -3.93 -13.91 0.99
N GLN A 64 -4.62 -14.99 1.32
CA GLN A 64 -4.13 -16.01 2.25
C GLN A 64 -2.90 -16.70 1.69
N ILE A 65 -1.80 -16.67 2.45
CA ILE A 65 -0.59 -17.41 2.10
C ILE A 65 -0.67 -18.79 2.75
N LEU A 66 -1.03 -19.78 1.95
CA LEU A 66 -1.26 -21.14 2.44
C LEU A 66 0.03 -21.95 2.59
N CYS A 67 0.01 -22.88 3.54
CA CYS A 67 1.06 -23.87 3.79
C CYS A 67 1.43 -24.62 2.52
N ARG A 68 2.75 -24.70 2.26
CA ARG A 68 3.27 -25.32 1.03
C ARG A 68 3.18 -26.84 0.98
N ILE A 69 2.67 -27.47 2.05
CA ILE A 69 2.46 -28.91 2.14
C ILE A 69 0.98 -29.26 1.98
N CYS A 70 0.10 -28.69 2.81
CA CYS A 70 -1.32 -29.05 2.77
C CYS A 70 -2.16 -28.17 1.84
N PHE A 71 -1.71 -26.95 1.51
CA PHE A 71 -2.48 -25.97 0.72
C PHE A 71 -3.89 -25.68 1.30
N GLU A 72 -4.08 -25.85 2.61
CA GLU A 72 -5.38 -25.71 3.30
C GLU A 72 -5.36 -24.67 4.43
N ARG A 73 -4.24 -24.51 5.11
CA ARG A 73 -4.09 -23.68 6.31
C ARG A 73 -3.02 -22.62 6.07
N ASP A 74 -3.18 -21.45 6.67
CA ASP A 74 -2.20 -20.37 6.57
C ASP A 74 -0.83 -20.78 7.11
N ILE A 75 0.23 -20.26 6.49
CA ILE A 75 1.56 -20.34 7.06
C ILE A 75 1.60 -19.56 8.36
N CYS A 76 2.23 -20.13 9.39
CA CYS A 76 2.36 -19.50 10.69
C CYS A 76 3.67 -19.85 11.40
N ILE A 77 4.58 -20.59 10.76
CA ILE A 77 5.83 -21.07 11.36
C ILE A 77 7.06 -20.69 10.53
N VAL A 78 8.02 -20.03 11.17
CA VAL A 78 9.38 -19.83 10.64
C VAL A 78 10.28 -20.98 11.07
N LEU A 79 10.98 -21.58 10.11
CA LEU A 79 11.91 -22.69 10.33
C LEU A 79 13.33 -22.18 10.57
N LEU A 80 13.98 -22.57 11.67
CA LEU A 80 15.36 -22.18 11.97
C LEU A 80 16.33 -23.37 11.75
N PRO A 81 17.56 -23.14 11.25
CA PRO A 81 18.20 -21.84 11.04
C PRO A 81 17.93 -21.17 9.68
N CYS A 82 17.27 -21.84 8.73
CA CYS A 82 17.15 -21.36 7.35
C CYS A 82 16.17 -20.19 7.13
N ARG A 83 15.33 -19.88 8.13
CA ARG A 83 14.33 -18.80 8.16
C ARG A 83 13.25 -18.84 7.07
N HIS A 84 13.00 -20.00 6.46
CA HIS A 84 11.88 -20.15 5.53
C HIS A 84 10.54 -20.16 6.28
N TYR A 85 9.59 -19.34 5.83
CA TYR A 85 8.23 -19.21 6.35
C TYR A 85 7.25 -19.88 5.38
N VAL A 86 7.00 -21.18 5.56
CA VAL A 86 6.35 -22.01 4.52
C VAL A 86 5.37 -23.07 5.04
N LEU A 87 5.28 -23.25 6.35
CA LEU A 87 4.45 -24.29 6.97
C LEU A 87 3.39 -23.68 7.88
N CYS A 88 2.20 -24.29 7.88
CA CYS A 88 1.26 -24.16 8.98
C CYS A 88 1.74 -24.96 10.19
N GLU A 89 1.15 -24.71 11.35
CA GLU A 89 1.48 -25.36 12.62
C GLU A 89 1.44 -26.90 12.51
N ALA A 90 0.30 -27.47 12.07
CA ALA A 90 0.11 -28.92 11.96
C ALA A 90 1.07 -29.61 10.96
N CYS A 91 1.50 -28.93 9.89
CA CYS A 91 2.48 -29.46 8.96
C CYS A 91 3.91 -29.33 9.49
N SER A 92 4.17 -28.32 10.31
CA SER A 92 5.48 -28.13 10.94
C SER A 92 5.85 -29.30 11.83
N ASP A 93 4.90 -29.86 12.58
CA ASP A 93 5.12 -31.00 13.50
C ASP A 93 5.54 -32.28 12.80
N LYS A 94 5.16 -32.43 11.55
CA LYS A 94 5.49 -33.61 10.73
C LYS A 94 6.83 -33.46 10.01
N CYS A 95 7.45 -32.27 10.00
CA CYS A 95 8.68 -31.99 9.26
C CYS A 95 9.92 -32.00 10.16
N ARG A 96 10.98 -32.69 9.70
CA ARG A 96 12.32 -32.67 10.32
C ARG A 96 13.34 -31.81 9.55
N SER A 97 13.04 -31.47 8.31
CA SER A 97 13.86 -30.62 7.45
C SER A 97 12.97 -29.65 6.67
N CYS A 98 13.53 -28.51 6.27
CA CYS A 98 12.82 -27.52 5.49
C CYS A 98 12.44 -28.08 4.10
N PRO A 99 11.17 -27.97 3.67
CA PRO A 99 10.75 -28.46 2.36
C PRO A 99 11.35 -27.67 1.19
N ILE A 100 11.87 -26.47 1.43
CA ILE A 100 12.49 -25.60 0.42
C ILE A 100 13.98 -25.92 0.24
N CYS A 101 14.76 -25.80 1.31
CA CYS A 101 16.22 -25.87 1.25
C CYS A 101 16.83 -27.15 1.85
N ARG A 102 16.00 -28.06 2.37
CA ARG A 102 16.42 -29.34 2.99
C ARG A 102 17.28 -29.25 4.24
N VAL A 103 17.62 -28.04 4.72
CA VAL A 103 18.29 -27.83 6.01
C VAL A 103 17.44 -28.41 7.15
N SER A 104 18.08 -29.12 8.08
CA SER A 104 17.44 -29.68 9.27
C SER A 104 16.79 -28.59 10.12
N ILE A 105 15.58 -28.84 10.60
CA ILE A 105 14.84 -27.90 11.45
C ILE A 105 15.35 -28.08 12.89
N GLU A 106 16.04 -27.07 13.40
CA GLU A 106 16.55 -27.05 14.77
C GLU A 106 15.51 -26.45 15.73
N ASN A 107 14.86 -25.37 15.30
CA ASN A 107 13.83 -24.66 16.07
C ASN A 107 12.71 -24.17 15.15
N LYS A 108 11.53 -23.93 15.74
CA LYS A 108 10.35 -23.39 15.07
C LYS A 108 9.88 -22.16 15.83
N LEU A 109 9.61 -21.08 15.11
CA LEU A 109 9.08 -19.85 15.69
C LEU A 109 7.69 -19.57 15.13
N PRO A 110 6.63 -19.64 15.96
CA PRO A 110 5.30 -19.19 15.57
C PRO A 110 5.29 -17.68 15.29
N VAL A 111 4.57 -17.29 14.24
CA VAL A 111 4.30 -15.90 13.89
C VAL A 111 2.83 -15.63 14.19
N CYS A 112 2.55 -14.67 15.08
CA CYS A 112 1.21 -14.17 15.31
C CYS A 112 0.96 -12.97 14.41
N ASP A 113 0.01 -13.09 13.49
CA ASP A 113 -0.43 -11.95 12.68
C ASP A 113 -1.28 -11.03 13.57
N ALA A 114 -0.71 -9.92 14.02
CA ALA A 114 -1.40 -8.90 14.82
C ALA A 114 -2.42 -8.06 14.01
N MET A 115 -2.86 -8.51 12.84
CA MET A 115 -3.51 -7.66 11.83
C MET A 115 -5.03 -7.84 11.70
N SER A 116 -5.70 -8.52 12.64
CA SER A 116 -7.15 -8.75 12.59
C SER A 116 -8.00 -7.71 13.35
N SER A 117 -7.42 -6.64 13.89
CA SER A 117 -8.16 -5.53 14.53
C SER A 117 -8.23 -4.28 13.64
N ALA A 118 -9.29 -4.20 12.83
CA ALA A 118 -9.97 -2.99 12.34
C ALA A 118 -9.16 -1.69 12.15
N ASP A 119 -8.60 -1.48 10.96
CA ASP A 119 -8.32 -0.12 10.46
C ASP A 119 -9.58 0.44 9.78
N SER A 120 -10.57 0.82 10.58
CA SER A 120 -11.64 1.70 10.14
C SER A 120 -11.10 3.13 10.04
N ILE A 121 -10.48 3.47 8.91
CA ILE A 121 -10.24 4.87 8.53
C ILE A 121 -11.53 5.37 7.88
N SER A 122 -12.39 5.99 8.69
CA SER A 122 -13.46 6.84 8.20
C SER A 122 -12.86 8.19 7.79
N ASP A 123 -12.65 8.41 6.49
CA ASP A 123 -12.39 9.75 5.99
C ASP A 123 -13.71 10.54 6.03
N THR A 124 -13.92 11.27 7.13
CA THR A 124 -14.92 12.33 7.24
C THR A 124 -14.21 13.65 6.97
N VAL A 125 -14.30 14.17 5.74
CA VAL A 125 -14.20 15.61 5.40
C VAL A 125 -15.19 15.90 4.28
#